data_AF-A0A7Y5PWV4-F1
#
_entry.id   AF-A0A7Y5PWV4-F1
#
_cell.length_a   1.000
_cell.length_b   1.000
_cell.length_c   1.000
_cell.angle_alpha   90.00
_cell.angle_beta   90.00
_cell.angle_gamma   90.00
#
_symmetry.space_group_name_H-M   'P 1'
#
loop_
_entity.id
_entity.type
_entity.pdbx_description
1 polymer ?
#
loop_
_entity_poly.entity_id
_entity_poly.type
_entity_poly.pdbx_seq_one_letter_code
_entity_poly.pdbx_strand_id
1 'polypeptide(L)'
;MRSRREKGFTLAEVAVTIALVGLALAWMLQVLNASKLTAAYSRNLKLSRELALLTLGQIESGVYADDIDSDRIEGSYAEEGYPDFFFEAVIGDENFRPDPNDQRAFDNWKHERDQKERSRSSDEDEESEEAEQAYEKIQVKVTFPKIQELKNEYVIERWIPWKQLHPEEEEAEGENADPNASGNGGAGGANSGGGANSGGSGGSGRSR
;
A
#
# COMPACT_ATOMS: atom_id res chain seq x y z
N MET A 1 -13.92 -78.80 -29.05
CA MET A 1 -14.24 -77.35 -29.04
C MET A 1 -14.81 -77.00 -27.67
N ARG A 2 -14.10 -76.23 -26.84
CA ARG A 2 -14.62 -75.77 -25.53
C ARG A 2 -15.47 -74.52 -25.79
N SER A 3 -16.78 -74.58 -25.57
CA SER A 3 -17.62 -73.38 -25.64
C SER A 3 -17.25 -72.46 -24.49
N ARG A 4 -16.72 -71.28 -24.82
CA ARG A 4 -16.53 -70.20 -23.85
C ARG A 4 -17.94 -69.71 -23.49
N ARG A 5 -18.42 -69.98 -22.27
CA ARG A 5 -19.66 -69.38 -21.76
C ARG A 5 -19.39 -67.89 -21.57
N GLU A 6 -19.90 -67.05 -22.45
CA GLU A 6 -19.98 -65.62 -22.20
C GLU A 6 -21.03 -65.38 -21.11
N LYS A 7 -20.58 -64.98 -19.92
CA LYS A 7 -21.48 -64.56 -18.84
C LYS A 7 -21.79 -63.07 -19.07
N GLY A 8 -23.06 -62.75 -19.30
CA GLY A 8 -23.53 -61.36 -19.31
C GLY A 8 -23.55 -60.75 -17.91
N PHE A 9 -23.54 -59.42 -17.83
CA PHE A 9 -23.66 -58.66 -16.57
C PHE A 9 -25.06 -58.81 -15.96
N THR A 10 -25.13 -58.94 -14.63
CA THR A 10 -26.42 -58.93 -13.92
C THR A 10 -26.92 -57.50 -13.71
N LEU A 11 -28.24 -57.30 -13.66
CA LEU A 11 -28.82 -55.98 -13.39
C LEU A 11 -28.32 -55.38 -12.06
N ALA A 12 -28.11 -56.23 -11.05
CA ALA A 12 -27.57 -55.82 -9.75
C ALA A 12 -26.12 -55.31 -9.87
N GLU A 13 -25.28 -55.98 -10.66
CA GLU A 13 -23.89 -55.56 -10.89
C GLU A 13 -23.81 -54.25 -11.68
N VAL A 14 -24.71 -54.05 -12.65
CA VAL A 14 -24.84 -52.77 -13.36
C VAL A 14 -25.32 -51.67 -12.41
N ALA A 15 -26.28 -51.96 -11.52
CA ALA A 15 -26.75 -50.97 -10.55
C ALA A 15 -25.65 -50.56 -9.55
N VAL A 16 -24.87 -51.52 -9.05
CA VAL A 16 -23.76 -51.25 -8.12
C VAL A 16 -22.65 -50.45 -8.81
N THR A 17 -22.31 -50.78 -10.06
CA THR A 17 -21.27 -50.03 -10.79
C THR A 17 -21.71 -48.59 -11.06
N ILE A 18 -22.97 -48.35 -11.46
CA ILE A 18 -23.50 -46.99 -11.62
C ILE A 18 -23.48 -46.24 -10.29
N ALA A 19 -23.86 -46.88 -9.18
CA ALA A 19 -23.83 -46.25 -7.86
C ALA A 19 -22.40 -45.86 -7.44
N LEU A 20 -21.42 -46.74 -7.66
CA LEU A 20 -20.01 -46.46 -7.37
C LEU A 20 -19.46 -45.33 -8.24
N VAL A 21 -19.78 -45.32 -9.53
CA VAL A 21 -19.39 -44.23 -10.43
C VAL A 21 -20.05 -42.92 -10.01
N GLY A 22 -21.32 -42.93 -9.64
CA GLY A 22 -22.04 -41.76 -9.14
C GLY A 22 -21.40 -41.17 -7.89
N LEU A 23 -21.02 -42.03 -6.93
CA LEU A 23 -20.33 -41.60 -5.71
C LEU A 23 -18.93 -41.06 -6.01
N ALA A 24 -18.18 -41.71 -6.90
CA ALA A 24 -16.87 -41.22 -7.34
C ALA A 24 -16.95 -39.85 -8.02
N LEU A 25 -17.94 -39.63 -8.89
CA LEU A 25 -18.17 -38.35 -9.55
C LEU A 25 -18.56 -37.25 -8.55
N ALA A 26 -19.42 -37.57 -7.57
CA ALA A 26 -19.79 -36.61 -6.52
C ALA A 26 -18.56 -36.15 -5.72
N TRP A 27 -17.66 -37.09 -5.37
CA TRP A 27 -16.42 -36.77 -4.67
C TRP A 27 -15.47 -35.94 -5.53
N MET A 28 -15.35 -36.27 -6.82
CA MET A 28 -14.51 -35.51 -7.74
C MET A 28 -14.97 -34.05 -7.89
N LEU A 29 -16.29 -33.81 -7.92
CA LEU A 29 -16.85 -32.47 -7.96
C LEU A 29 -16.55 -31.68 -6.68
N GLN A 30 -16.61 -32.33 -5.51
CA GLN A 30 -16.25 -31.69 -4.23
C GLN A 30 -14.77 -31.28 -4.22
N VAL A 31 -13.87 -32.16 -4.65
CA VAL A 31 -12.42 -31.87 -4.75
C VAL A 31 -12.15 -30.76 -5.75
N LEU A 32 -12.84 -30.76 -6.90
CA LEU A 32 -12.68 -29.72 -7.91
C LEU A 32 -13.13 -28.35 -7.38
N ASN A 33 -14.27 -28.29 -6.68
CA ASN A 33 -14.76 -27.05 -6.11
C ASN A 33 -13.80 -26.49 -5.06
N ALA A 34 -13.31 -27.35 -4.15
CA ALA A 34 -12.31 -26.96 -3.16
C ALA A 34 -11.03 -26.43 -3.82
N SER A 35 -10.56 -27.10 -4.87
CA SER A 35 -9.36 -26.68 -5.61
C SER A 35 -9.52 -25.30 -6.27
N LYS A 36 -10.69 -25.03 -6.87
CA LYS A 36 -10.99 -23.73 -7.47
C LYS A 36 -10.99 -22.60 -6.45
N LEU A 37 -11.60 -22.84 -5.28
CA LEU A 37 -11.66 -21.85 -4.20
C LEU A 37 -10.28 -21.56 -3.63
N THR A 38 -9.47 -22.59 -3.37
CA THR A 38 -8.08 -22.42 -2.90
C THR A 38 -7.21 -21.68 -3.92
N ALA A 39 -7.40 -21.96 -5.22
CA ALA A 39 -6.69 -21.27 -6.28
C ALA A 39 -7.08 -19.79 -6.38
N ALA A 40 -8.38 -19.48 -6.31
CA ALA A 40 -8.88 -18.11 -6.28
C ALA A 40 -8.36 -17.35 -5.06
N TYR A 41 -8.38 -17.98 -3.88
CA TYR A 41 -7.84 -17.42 -2.65
C TYR A 41 -6.34 -17.10 -2.75
N SER A 42 -5.55 -18.06 -3.24
CA SER A 42 -4.11 -17.88 -3.43
C SER A 42 -3.79 -16.78 -4.43
N ARG A 43 -4.60 -16.63 -5.48
CA ARG A 43 -4.50 -15.54 -6.45
C ARG A 43 -4.78 -14.20 -5.78
N ASN A 44 -5.86 -14.10 -5.01
CA ASN A 44 -6.22 -12.86 -4.31
C ASN A 44 -5.16 -12.45 -3.30
N LEU A 45 -4.56 -13.39 -2.56
CA LEU A 45 -3.45 -13.08 -1.64
C LEU A 45 -2.22 -12.54 -2.37
N LYS A 46 -1.84 -13.15 -3.51
CA LYS A 46 -0.70 -12.68 -4.31
C LYS A 46 -0.95 -11.27 -4.85
N LEU A 47 -2.14 -11.06 -5.38
CA LEU A 47 -2.55 -9.75 -5.89
C LEU A 47 -2.57 -8.71 -4.76
N SER A 48 -3.12 -9.06 -3.59
CA SER A 48 -3.15 -8.16 -2.44
C SER A 48 -1.75 -7.75 -1.99
N ARG A 49 -0.77 -8.66 -2.09
CA ARG A 49 0.64 -8.34 -1.83
C ARG A 49 1.21 -7.35 -2.84
N GLU A 50 0.94 -7.55 -4.12
CA GLU A 50 1.40 -6.63 -5.18
C GLU A 50 0.78 -5.24 -5.02
N LEU A 51 -0.51 -5.18 -4.74
CA LEU A 51 -1.25 -3.93 -4.47
C LEU A 51 -0.77 -3.25 -3.19
N ALA A 52 -0.52 -3.99 -2.11
CA ALA A 52 0.03 -3.43 -0.89
C ALA A 52 1.43 -2.82 -1.10
N LEU A 53 2.28 -3.46 -1.91
CA LEU A 53 3.59 -2.91 -2.28
C LEU A 53 3.47 -1.68 -3.19
N LEU A 54 2.47 -1.64 -4.06
CA LEU A 54 2.16 -0.47 -4.88
C LEU A 54 1.78 0.73 -4.00
N THR A 55 0.84 0.55 -3.07
CA THR A 55 0.43 1.61 -2.13
C THR A 55 1.58 2.05 -1.24
N LEU A 56 2.40 1.11 -0.76
CA LEU A 56 3.61 1.44 -0.02
C LEU A 56 4.56 2.30 -0.86
N GLY A 57 4.77 1.95 -2.13
CA GLY A 57 5.58 2.75 -3.05
C GLY A 57 4.99 4.14 -3.32
N GLN A 58 3.66 4.26 -3.41
CA GLN A 58 2.98 5.55 -3.55
C GLN A 58 3.19 6.43 -2.31
N ILE A 59 3.07 5.86 -1.11
CA ILE A 59 3.37 6.55 0.16
C ILE A 59 4.85 6.97 0.20
N GLU A 60 5.77 6.06 -0.13
CA GLU A 60 7.21 6.36 -0.21
C GLU A 60 7.54 7.46 -1.23
N SER A 61 6.75 7.60 -2.29
CA SER A 61 6.93 8.64 -3.31
C SER A 61 6.29 9.99 -2.94
N GLY A 62 5.61 10.09 -1.79
CA GLY A 62 4.94 11.31 -1.34
C GLY A 62 3.62 11.60 -2.07
N VAL A 63 3.04 10.63 -2.79
CA VAL A 63 1.74 10.82 -3.48
C VAL A 63 0.62 11.12 -2.47
N TYR A 64 0.73 10.57 -1.26
CA TYR A 64 -0.21 10.80 -0.15
C TYR A 64 0.33 11.81 0.87
N ALA A 65 1.27 12.68 0.51
CA ALA A 65 1.81 13.68 1.43
C ALA A 65 0.72 14.58 2.02
N ASP A 66 -0.26 14.99 1.22
CA ASP A 66 -1.38 15.83 1.68
C ASP A 66 -2.33 15.10 2.65
N ASP A 67 -2.37 13.76 2.59
CA ASP A 67 -3.22 12.92 3.44
C ASP A 67 -2.45 12.36 4.65
N ILE A 68 -1.14 12.62 4.76
CA ILE A 68 -0.27 12.03 5.77
C ILE A 68 -0.56 12.55 7.18
N ASP A 69 -1.09 13.77 7.27
CA ASP A 69 -1.60 14.38 8.51
C ASP A 69 -2.82 13.63 9.06
N SER A 70 -3.47 12.81 8.22
CA SER A 70 -4.47 11.88 8.69
C SER A 70 -3.77 10.57 9.08
N ASP A 71 -3.90 10.17 10.36
CA ASP A 71 -3.38 8.89 10.90
C ASP A 71 -3.76 7.64 10.08
N ARG A 72 -4.72 7.78 9.15
CA ARG A 72 -5.29 6.72 8.33
C ARG A 72 -5.62 7.22 6.93
N ILE A 73 -5.10 6.50 5.93
CA ILE A 73 -5.42 6.69 4.51
C ILE A 73 -6.22 5.47 4.05
N GLU A 74 -7.38 5.68 3.43
CA GLU A 74 -8.23 4.60 2.93
C GLU A 74 -8.61 4.81 1.47
N GLY A 75 -8.77 3.71 0.73
CA GLY A 75 -9.11 3.78 -0.68
C GLY A 75 -9.44 2.44 -1.31
N SER A 76 -9.61 2.46 -2.63
CA SER A 76 -9.93 1.27 -3.44
C SER A 76 -8.98 1.18 -4.64
N TYR A 77 -8.68 -0.04 -5.08
CA TYR A 77 -7.83 -0.26 -6.26
C TYR A 77 -8.63 -0.27 -7.58
N ALA A 78 -9.70 0.52 -7.65
CA ALA A 78 -10.56 0.59 -8.82
C ALA A 78 -9.81 1.13 -10.05
N GLU A 79 -8.88 2.07 -9.85
CA GLU A 79 -8.08 2.69 -10.92
C GLU A 79 -7.08 1.70 -11.53
N GLU A 80 -6.57 0.77 -10.73
CA GLU A 80 -5.68 -0.32 -11.13
C GLU A 80 -6.46 -1.51 -11.74
N GLY A 81 -7.79 -1.42 -11.82
CA GLY A 81 -8.66 -2.44 -12.40
C GLY A 81 -9.15 -3.50 -11.40
N TYR A 82 -9.01 -3.25 -10.10
CA TYR A 82 -9.40 -4.14 -9.01
C TYR A 82 -10.39 -3.47 -8.04
N PRO A 83 -11.62 -3.14 -8.49
CA PRO A 83 -12.61 -2.40 -7.69
C PRO A 83 -13.09 -3.14 -6.43
N ASP A 84 -12.92 -4.46 -6.40
CA ASP A 84 -13.29 -5.30 -5.27
C ASP A 84 -12.22 -5.34 -4.16
N PHE A 85 -11.08 -4.67 -4.36
CA PHE A 85 -9.97 -4.61 -3.42
C PHE A 85 -9.90 -3.21 -2.81
N PHE A 86 -9.77 -3.17 -1.49
CA PHE A 86 -9.70 -1.95 -0.69
C PHE A 86 -8.40 -1.91 0.10
N PHE A 87 -7.91 -0.72 0.42
CA PHE A 87 -6.77 -0.56 1.31
C PHE A 87 -7.05 0.40 2.45
N GLU A 88 -6.35 0.16 3.54
CA GLU A 88 -6.24 1.02 4.71
C GLU A 88 -4.77 1.07 5.08
N ALA A 89 -4.14 2.24 4.95
CA ALA A 89 -2.80 2.50 5.43
C ALA A 89 -2.91 3.26 6.76
N VAL A 90 -2.11 2.85 7.74
CA VAL A 90 -2.01 3.48 9.06
C VAL A 90 -0.55 3.85 9.29
N ILE A 91 -0.34 5.08 9.75
CA ILE A 91 0.96 5.68 10.00
C ILE A 91 1.13 5.80 11.52
N GLY A 92 2.34 5.54 12.01
CA GLY A 92 2.64 5.49 13.45
C GLY A 92 2.31 4.13 14.07
N ASP A 93 3.23 3.59 14.87
CA ASP A 93 3.05 2.27 15.49
C ASP A 93 2.01 2.27 16.62
N GLU A 94 1.75 3.43 17.22
CA GLU A 94 0.75 3.71 18.23
C GLU A 94 -0.69 3.53 17.72
N ASN A 95 -0.90 3.71 16.41
CA ASN A 95 -2.21 3.64 15.77
C ASN A 95 -2.56 2.22 15.30
N PHE A 96 -1.62 1.28 15.45
CA PHE A 96 -1.82 -0.09 14.99
C PHE A 96 -2.81 -0.80 15.89
N ARG A 97 -3.95 -1.23 15.32
CA ARG A 97 -4.89 -2.09 16.03
C ARG A 97 -4.41 -3.53 15.90
N PRO A 98 -3.92 -4.18 16.97
CA PRO A 98 -3.58 -5.59 16.91
C PRO A 98 -4.86 -6.37 16.59
N ASP A 99 -4.85 -7.19 15.53
CA ASP A 99 -5.93 -8.17 15.32
C ASP A 99 -5.87 -9.14 16.51
N PRO A 100 -6.93 -9.25 17.33
CA PRO A 100 -6.96 -10.13 18.49
C PRO A 100 -6.80 -11.62 18.11
N ASN A 101 -6.89 -11.96 16.82
CA ASN A 101 -6.67 -13.30 16.26
C ASN A 101 -5.38 -13.40 15.42
N ASP A 102 -4.47 -12.42 15.46
CA ASP A 102 -3.20 -12.50 14.74
C ASP A 102 -2.17 -13.29 15.56
N GLN A 103 -2.06 -14.58 15.26
CA GLN A 103 -0.98 -15.45 15.75
C GLN A 103 0.25 -15.42 14.84
N ARG A 104 0.40 -14.41 13.97
CA ARG A 104 1.68 -14.19 13.28
C ARG A 104 2.73 -13.94 14.34
N ALA A 105 3.49 -14.98 14.65
CA ALA A 105 4.66 -14.94 15.47
C ALA A 105 5.61 -13.89 14.89
N PHE A 106 5.52 -12.68 15.43
CA PHE A 106 6.62 -11.74 15.42
C PHE A 106 7.82 -12.51 15.99
N ASP A 107 9.01 -12.25 15.48
CA ASP A 107 10.22 -12.71 16.16
C ASP A 107 10.33 -11.90 17.46
N ASN A 108 9.63 -12.37 18.49
CA ASN A 108 9.54 -11.77 19.81
C ASN A 108 10.93 -11.57 20.41
N TRP A 109 11.91 -12.38 19.97
CA TRP A 109 13.28 -12.31 20.44
C TRP A 109 13.95 -10.99 20.05
N LYS A 110 13.76 -10.50 18.81
CA LYS A 110 14.39 -9.26 18.37
C LYS A 110 13.79 -8.06 19.10
N HIS A 111 12.46 -8.03 19.21
CA HIS A 111 11.77 -6.95 19.92
C HIS A 111 12.11 -6.95 21.42
N GLU A 112 12.12 -8.11 22.08
CA GLU A 112 12.48 -8.23 23.49
C GLU A 112 13.95 -7.86 23.74
N ARG A 113 14.85 -8.15 22.79
CA ARG A 113 16.25 -7.74 22.88
C ARG A 113 16.43 -6.23 22.73
N ASP A 114 15.74 -5.61 21.79
CA ASP A 114 15.76 -4.16 21.56
C ASP A 114 15.09 -3.41 22.73
N GLN A 115 14.00 -3.95 23.29
CA GLN A 115 13.34 -3.39 24.49
C GLN A 115 14.24 -3.48 25.72
N LYS A 116 14.99 -4.59 25.88
CA LYS A 116 15.92 -4.82 26.98
C LYS A 116 17.21 -4.00 26.85
N GLU A 117 17.61 -3.64 25.63
CA GLU A 117 18.69 -2.67 25.40
C GLU A 117 18.22 -1.24 25.70
N ARG A 118 17.02 -0.83 25.25
CA ARG A 118 16.45 0.49 25.57
C ARG A 118 16.24 0.68 27.08
N SER A 119 15.63 -0.29 27.76
CA SER A 119 15.36 -0.20 29.20
C SER A 119 16.61 -0.27 30.08
N ARG A 120 17.77 -0.70 29.56
CA ARG A 120 19.06 -0.58 30.24
C ARG A 120 19.76 0.76 30.00
N SER A 121 19.27 1.55 29.05
CA SER A 121 19.89 2.80 28.61
C SER A 121 19.10 4.05 29.03
N SER A 122 17.93 3.90 29.66
CA SER A 122 16.99 5.02 29.95
C SER A 122 16.87 5.38 31.44
N ASP A 123 17.85 5.02 32.29
CA ASP A 123 17.85 5.44 33.71
C ASP A 123 18.58 6.78 33.96
N GLU A 124 19.09 7.46 32.92
CA GLU A 124 19.69 8.79 33.04
C GLU A 124 19.14 9.72 31.93
N ASP A 125 18.57 10.84 32.35
CA ASP A 125 18.17 12.06 31.60
C ASP A 125 16.69 12.23 31.20
N GLU A 126 15.93 12.78 32.16
CA GLU A 126 14.69 13.53 31.96
C GLU A 126 15.00 14.95 31.43
N GLU A 127 15.12 15.14 30.12
CA GLU A 127 14.91 16.43 29.44
C GLU A 127 14.45 16.13 28.01
N SER A 128 13.12 16.15 27.80
CA SER A 128 12.48 15.77 26.54
C SER A 128 12.61 16.89 25.51
N GLU A 129 13.78 17.02 24.90
CA GLU A 129 13.88 17.51 23.52
C GLU A 129 13.11 16.50 22.63
N GLU A 130 12.17 16.97 21.79
CA GLU A 130 11.52 16.12 20.79
C GLU A 130 12.61 15.53 19.87
N ALA A 131 13.08 14.34 20.20
CA ALA A 131 14.08 13.66 19.39
C ALA A 131 13.48 13.42 18.00
N GLU A 132 14.04 14.08 16.98
CA GLU A 132 13.67 13.88 15.57
C GLU A 132 13.59 12.38 15.29
N GLN A 133 12.39 11.89 14.99
CA GLN A 133 12.18 10.47 14.75
C GLN A 133 12.94 10.07 13.48
N ALA A 134 13.84 9.09 13.55
CA ALA A 134 14.62 8.69 12.37
C ALA A 134 13.81 7.86 11.37
N TYR A 135 12.81 7.12 11.87
CA TYR A 135 11.97 6.23 11.08
C TYR A 135 10.55 6.21 11.65
N GLU A 136 9.58 6.05 10.77
CA GLU A 136 8.18 5.85 11.11
C GLU A 136 7.70 4.51 10.57
N LYS A 137 6.82 3.85 11.32
CA LYS A 137 6.27 2.55 10.93
C LYS A 137 4.95 2.74 10.20
N ILE A 138 4.83 2.13 9.03
CA ILE A 138 3.62 2.14 8.22
C ILE A 138 3.07 0.73 8.11
N GLN A 139 1.77 0.60 8.32
CA GLN A 139 1.02 -0.63 8.10
C GLN A 139 0.04 -0.43 6.95
N VAL A 140 0.16 -1.24 5.90
CA VAL A 140 -0.82 -1.27 4.80
C VAL A 140 -1.60 -2.57 4.89
N LYS A 141 -2.91 -2.45 5.08
CA LYS A 141 -3.86 -3.55 5.04
C LYS A 141 -4.66 -3.50 3.75
N VAL A 142 -4.65 -4.58 3.00
CA VAL A 142 -5.46 -4.77 1.79
C VAL A 142 -6.55 -5.79 2.08
N THR A 143 -7.79 -5.41 1.85
CA THR A 143 -8.97 -6.26 2.00
C THR A 143 -9.50 -6.66 0.63
N PHE A 144 -9.76 -7.95 0.45
CA PHE A 144 -10.25 -8.53 -0.80
C PHE A 144 -11.55 -9.33 -0.57
N PRO A 145 -12.26 -9.76 -1.63
CA PRO A 145 -13.53 -10.47 -1.48
C PRO A 145 -13.39 -11.75 -0.66
N LYS A 146 -14.28 -11.92 0.33
CA LYS A 146 -14.25 -13.06 1.23
C LYS A 146 -14.62 -14.36 0.49
N ILE A 147 -13.72 -15.35 0.58
CA ILE A 147 -13.95 -16.70 0.05
C ILE A 147 -14.16 -17.64 1.23
N GLN A 148 -15.41 -18.07 1.43
CA GLN A 148 -15.82 -18.91 2.56
C GLN A 148 -15.44 -18.30 3.92
N GLU A 149 -14.89 -19.10 4.84
CA GLU A 149 -14.47 -18.69 6.19
C GLU A 149 -12.99 -18.30 6.24
N LEU A 150 -12.31 -18.15 5.09
CA LEU A 150 -10.92 -17.75 5.04
C LEU A 150 -10.76 -16.25 5.36
N LYS A 151 -9.64 -15.89 5.99
CA LYS A 151 -9.26 -14.49 6.21
C LYS A 151 -9.13 -13.79 4.86
N ASN A 152 -9.71 -12.61 4.70
CA ASN A 152 -9.78 -11.91 3.41
C ASN A 152 -8.94 -10.62 3.40
N GLU A 153 -7.86 -10.63 4.17
CA GLU A 153 -6.98 -9.49 4.35
C GLU A 153 -5.51 -9.89 4.19
N TYR A 154 -4.73 -8.95 3.71
CA TYR A 154 -3.28 -9.02 3.64
C TYR A 154 -2.71 -7.78 4.32
N VAL A 155 -1.81 -7.96 5.28
CA VAL A 155 -1.19 -6.86 6.02
C VAL A 155 0.31 -6.92 5.80
N ILE A 156 0.90 -5.78 5.44
CA ILE A 156 2.35 -5.58 5.36
C ILE A 156 2.74 -4.39 6.25
N GLU A 157 3.87 -4.52 6.93
CA GLU A 157 4.44 -3.48 7.78
C GLU A 157 5.84 -3.13 7.28
N ARG A 158 6.16 -1.84 7.25
CA ARG A 158 7.46 -1.33 6.82
C ARG A 158 7.89 -0.14 7.69
N TRP A 159 9.19 -0.03 7.91
CA TRP A 159 9.81 1.17 8.47
C TRP A 159 10.29 2.05 7.31
N ILE A 160 9.91 3.31 7.30
CA ILE A 160 10.28 4.29 6.28
C ILE A 160 10.96 5.48 6.97
N PRO A 161 12.01 6.10 6.39
CA PRO A 161 12.66 7.26 6.97
C PRO A 161 11.69 8.43 7.16
N TRP A 162 11.73 9.09 8.31
CA TRP A 162 10.82 10.20 8.64
C TRP A 162 10.87 11.33 7.61
N LYS A 163 12.07 11.76 7.20
CA LYS A 163 12.27 12.81 6.19
C LYS A 163 11.63 12.53 4.82
N GLN A 164 11.33 11.26 4.52
CA GLN A 164 10.69 10.86 3.28
C GLN A 164 9.16 10.97 3.35
N LEU A 165 8.59 10.81 4.55
CA LEU A 165 7.16 10.91 4.82
C LEU A 165 6.76 12.35 5.13
N HIS A 166 7.58 13.01 5.94
CA HIS A 166 7.48 14.41 6.30
C HIS A 166 8.65 15.13 5.63
N PRO A 167 8.59 15.40 4.31
CA PRO A 167 9.53 16.33 3.73
C PRO A 167 9.34 17.64 4.49
N GLU A 168 10.38 18.08 5.18
CA GLU A 168 10.41 19.41 5.80
C GLU A 168 9.90 20.38 4.71
N GLU A 169 8.79 21.06 4.98
CA GLU A 169 8.41 22.22 4.16
C GLU A 169 9.66 23.08 4.19
N GLU A 170 10.43 23.11 3.11
CA GLU A 170 11.51 24.08 2.98
C GLU A 170 10.82 25.40 3.26
N GLU A 171 11.11 25.96 4.43
CA GLU A 171 10.71 27.30 4.75
C GLU A 171 11.17 28.09 3.54
N ALA A 172 10.20 28.64 2.81
CA ALA A 172 10.44 29.73 1.91
C ALA A 172 10.83 30.94 2.78
N GLU A 173 11.91 30.82 3.55
CA GLU A 173 12.62 31.91 4.19
C GLU A 173 13.13 32.76 3.04
N GLY A 174 12.39 33.85 2.83
CA GLY A 174 12.58 34.72 1.70
C GLY A 174 14.02 35.18 1.57
N GLU A 175 14.61 34.90 0.42
CA GLU A 175 15.57 35.80 -0.21
C GLU A 175 14.84 37.11 -0.58
N ASN A 176 14.56 37.92 0.44
CA ASN A 176 14.56 39.38 0.26
C ASN A 176 16.02 39.78 0.05
N ALA A 177 16.53 39.53 -1.16
CA ALA A 177 17.72 40.18 -1.66
C ALA A 177 17.37 41.64 -1.93
N ASP A 178 17.39 42.44 -0.86
CA ASP A 178 17.28 43.90 -0.90
C ASP A 178 18.50 44.45 -1.66
N PRO A 179 18.36 45.00 -2.89
CA PRO A 179 19.51 45.35 -3.72
C PRO A 179 19.99 46.78 -3.44
N ASN A 180 20.09 47.19 -2.18
CA ASN A 180 20.45 48.57 -1.86
C ASN A 180 21.28 48.75 -0.59
N ALA A 181 22.45 48.12 -0.54
CA ALA A 181 23.55 48.54 0.31
C ALA A 181 24.59 49.32 -0.53
N SER A 182 24.46 50.65 -0.47
CA SER A 182 25.35 51.67 -1.00
C SER A 182 26.84 51.42 -0.69
N GLY A 183 27.66 51.31 -1.74
CA GLY A 183 29.12 51.35 -1.71
C GLY A 183 29.67 52.22 -2.84
N ASN A 184 29.85 53.51 -2.52
CA ASN A 184 30.32 54.61 -3.34
C ASN A 184 31.69 54.40 -4.01
N GLY A 185 31.81 54.64 -5.33
CA GLY A 185 33.09 54.92 -5.98
C GLY A 185 33.15 54.82 -7.51
N GLY A 186 33.00 55.97 -8.20
CA GLY A 186 33.88 56.25 -9.36
C GLY A 186 33.30 56.17 -10.78
N ALA A 187 32.68 57.27 -11.20
CA ALA A 187 32.88 57.98 -12.48
C ALA A 187 32.85 57.23 -13.83
N GLY A 188 31.89 57.64 -14.68
CA GLY A 188 32.20 57.92 -16.08
C GLY A 188 31.10 57.62 -17.08
N GLY A 189 30.56 58.68 -17.70
CA GLY A 189 30.08 58.59 -19.09
C GLY A 189 28.57 58.68 -19.29
N ALA A 190 28.11 59.90 -19.54
CA ALA A 190 26.81 60.21 -20.13
C ALA A 190 26.59 59.48 -21.47
N ASN A 191 25.35 59.04 -21.74
CA ASN A 191 24.68 59.50 -22.95
C ASN A 191 23.15 59.36 -22.88
N SER A 192 22.53 60.41 -23.40
CA SER A 192 21.11 60.69 -23.56
C SER A 192 20.44 59.93 -24.73
N GLY A 193 19.13 59.72 -24.62
CA GLY A 193 18.21 59.41 -25.72
C GLY A 193 17.22 58.33 -25.28
N GLY A 194 15.96 58.61 -24.94
CA GLY A 194 15.02 59.47 -25.63
C GLY A 194 14.17 58.60 -26.56
N GLY A 195 12.93 58.29 -26.17
CA GLY A 195 11.99 57.57 -27.04
C GLY A 195 10.79 56.97 -26.31
N ALA A 196 9.79 57.81 -26.06
CA ALA A 196 8.44 57.38 -25.71
C ALA A 196 7.64 57.03 -26.98
N ASN A 197 6.81 55.98 -26.92
CA ASN A 197 5.55 55.83 -27.68
C ASN A 197 4.84 54.57 -27.12
N SER A 198 3.82 54.65 -26.25
CA SER A 198 2.42 55.07 -26.43
C SER A 198 1.59 54.19 -27.38
N GLY A 199 0.57 53.54 -26.78
CA GLY A 199 -0.69 53.13 -27.42
C GLY A 199 -0.64 51.84 -28.23
N GLY A 200 -1.56 50.89 -28.13
CA GLY A 200 -2.84 50.85 -27.45
C GLY A 200 -3.76 49.83 -28.13
N SER A 201 -4.65 49.24 -27.35
CA SER A 201 -6.01 48.81 -27.73
C SER A 201 -6.21 47.73 -28.82
N GLY A 202 -6.67 46.55 -28.36
CA GLY A 202 -8.08 46.18 -28.59
C GLY A 202 -8.40 45.02 -29.53
N GLY A 203 -9.32 44.15 -29.04
CA GLY A 203 -10.26 43.34 -29.84
C GLY A 203 -9.80 41.91 -30.15
N SER A 204 -10.30 40.85 -29.48
CA SER A 204 -11.65 40.24 -29.54
C SER A 204 -11.95 39.51 -30.87
N GLY A 205 -12.33 38.23 -30.76
CA GLY A 205 -12.81 37.37 -31.85
C GLY A 205 -12.28 35.93 -31.72
N ARG A 206 -12.89 34.98 -30.99
CA ARG A 206 -14.23 34.35 -31.11
C ARG A 206 -14.33 33.34 -32.27
N SER A 207 -14.59 32.08 -31.89
CA SER A 207 -15.30 31.00 -32.61
C SER A 207 -14.66 30.36 -33.86
N ARG A 208 -14.33 29.07 -33.77
CA ARG A 208 -15.25 27.95 -34.05
C ARG A 208 -14.69 26.65 -33.50
#